data_AF-A0A352WMW2-F1
#
_entry.id   AF-A0A352WMW2-F1
#
_cell.length_a   1.000
_cell.length_b   1.000
_cell.length_c   1.000
_cell.angle_alpha   90.00
_cell.angle_beta   90.00
_cell.angle_gamma   90.00
#
_symmetry.space_group_name_H-M   'P 1'
#
loop_
_entity.id
_entity.type
_entity.pdbx_description
1 polymer ?
#
loop_
_entity_poly.entity_id
_entity_poly.type
_entity_poly.pdbx_seq_one_letter_code
_entity_poly.pdbx_strand_id
1 'polypeptide(L)'
;MHLQRLQELIEFPERVEASDREGLKAWSEKHPYAGAIAMLLARASAVGGHMDQEVDLLKAATHGTYRQPLYDLLIRERLVAEAKAVEQWVEEMPEEAETVEAEVEAAGAEPQLDPEAPMEREALIAAIGRTIEREVEPTAAEPTVQETHDMERIRAAASSPFAAWLAQRAAAVGFGEAGQGLPASGSSAETEGLDANALIDRFIAQQPRIGKLREVEAPVEEWAKASVMEDPTLVTETMARIFAQQGQIGKARKAYRHLALTYPAKSTYFAAQLKKLNQRQ
;
A
#
# COMPACT_ATOMS: atom_id res chain seq x y z
N MET A 1 -18.69 -13.18 49.17
CA MET A 1 -19.13 -13.86 47.94
C MET A 1 -19.31 -15.35 48.19
N HIS A 2 -20.45 -15.90 47.78
CA HIS A 2 -20.77 -17.32 47.94
C HIS A 2 -19.99 -18.20 46.95
N LEU A 3 -19.69 -19.45 47.33
CA LEU A 3 -18.94 -20.39 46.50
C LEU A 3 -19.64 -20.68 45.16
N GLN A 4 -20.96 -20.75 45.16
CA GLN A 4 -21.77 -20.98 43.95
C GLN A 4 -21.58 -19.88 42.90
N ARG A 5 -21.55 -18.61 43.35
CA ARG A 5 -21.28 -17.47 42.46
C ARG A 5 -19.86 -17.53 41.89
N LEU A 6 -18.87 -17.93 42.70
CA LEU A 6 -17.49 -18.07 42.22
C LEU A 6 -17.38 -19.17 41.16
N GLN A 7 -18.06 -20.31 41.35
CA GLN A 7 -18.11 -21.38 40.36
C GLN A 7 -18.76 -20.91 39.05
N GLU A 8 -19.88 -20.19 39.14
CA GLU A 8 -20.53 -19.61 37.97
C GLU A 8 -19.59 -18.69 37.19
N LEU A 9 -18.85 -17.80 37.87
CA LEU A 9 -17.92 -16.87 37.20
C LEU A 9 -16.68 -17.57 36.62
N ILE A 10 -16.29 -18.73 37.15
CA ILE A 10 -15.20 -19.53 36.56
C ILE A 10 -15.67 -20.19 35.26
N GLU A 11 -16.91 -20.69 35.22
CA GLU A 11 -17.50 -21.28 34.01
C GLU A 11 -17.86 -20.21 32.98
N PHE A 12 -18.39 -19.08 33.43
CA PHE A 12 -18.80 -17.95 32.61
C PHE A 12 -18.13 -16.64 33.08
N PRO A 13 -16.85 -16.45 32.74
CA PRO A 13 -16.11 -15.22 33.07
C PRO A 13 -16.74 -13.95 32.49
N GLU A 14 -17.62 -14.09 31.50
CA GLU A 14 -18.29 -12.96 30.85
C GLU A 14 -19.32 -12.25 31.75
N ARG A 15 -19.85 -12.94 32.76
CA ARG A 15 -20.95 -12.47 33.62
C ARG A 15 -20.49 -11.71 34.86
N VAL A 16 -19.21 -11.37 34.95
CA VAL A 16 -18.66 -10.64 36.10
C VAL A 16 -19.24 -9.24 36.14
N GLU A 17 -19.77 -8.86 37.31
CA GLU A 17 -20.29 -7.53 37.58
C GLU A 17 -19.35 -6.73 38.49
N ALA A 18 -19.55 -5.41 38.54
CA ALA A 18 -18.79 -4.54 39.45
C ALA A 18 -19.00 -4.89 40.95
N SER A 19 -20.18 -5.41 41.29
CA SER A 19 -20.56 -5.86 42.64
C SER A 19 -19.73 -7.06 43.12
N ASP A 20 -19.22 -7.89 42.21
CA ASP A 20 -18.46 -9.10 42.54
C ASP A 20 -17.03 -8.79 43.04
N ARG A 21 -16.54 -7.55 42.85
CA ARG A 21 -15.14 -7.17 43.12
C ARG A 21 -14.71 -7.44 44.56
N GLU A 22 -15.46 -6.98 45.56
CA GLU A 22 -15.09 -7.15 46.97
C GLU A 22 -14.95 -8.62 47.35
N GLY A 23 -15.86 -9.43 46.82
CA GLY A 23 -15.83 -10.88 46.96
C GLY A 23 -14.59 -11.52 46.34
N LEU A 24 -14.34 -11.19 45.07
CA LEU A 24 -13.19 -11.70 44.32
C LEU A 24 -11.85 -11.26 44.93
N LYS A 25 -11.79 -10.05 45.50
CA LYS A 25 -10.63 -9.55 46.24
C LYS A 25 -10.34 -10.41 47.46
N ALA A 26 -11.34 -10.67 48.30
CA ALA A 26 -11.19 -11.55 49.46
C ALA A 26 -10.74 -12.97 49.07
N TRP A 27 -11.27 -13.52 47.97
CA TRP A 27 -10.83 -14.81 47.44
C TRP A 27 -9.40 -14.77 46.87
N SER A 28 -9.01 -13.67 46.21
CA SER A 28 -7.66 -13.47 45.67
C SER A 28 -6.61 -13.34 46.78
N GLU A 29 -6.95 -12.70 47.91
CA GLU A 29 -6.08 -12.63 49.08
C GLU A 29 -5.94 -13.99 49.76
N LYS A 30 -7.04 -14.73 49.86
CA LYS A 30 -7.05 -16.09 50.43
C LYS A 30 -6.30 -17.10 49.55
N HIS A 31 -6.31 -16.93 48.24
CA HIS A 31 -5.67 -17.83 47.27
C HIS A 31 -4.79 -17.04 46.28
N PRO A 32 -3.59 -16.56 46.71
CA PRO A 32 -2.77 -15.65 45.92
C PRO A 32 -2.31 -16.18 44.57
N TYR A 33 -2.12 -17.49 44.43
CA TYR A 33 -1.63 -18.13 43.21
C TYR A 33 -2.74 -18.56 42.24
N ALA A 34 -4.01 -18.29 42.58
CA ALA A 34 -5.12 -18.63 41.71
C ALA A 34 -5.29 -17.57 40.60
N GLY A 35 -4.59 -17.77 39.47
CA GLY A 35 -4.60 -16.84 38.34
C GLY A 35 -6.01 -16.54 37.79
N ALA A 36 -6.90 -17.54 37.76
CA ALA A 36 -8.28 -17.35 37.32
C ALA A 36 -9.06 -16.34 38.19
N ILE A 37 -8.86 -16.37 39.51
CA ILE A 37 -9.52 -15.43 40.43
C ILE A 37 -8.96 -14.01 40.24
N ALA A 38 -7.65 -13.89 40.04
CA ALA A 38 -7.03 -12.60 39.74
C ALA A 38 -7.54 -12.01 38.40
N MET A 39 -7.74 -12.85 37.38
CA MET A 39 -8.35 -12.42 36.11
C MET A 39 -9.79 -11.95 36.28
N LEU A 40 -10.62 -12.68 37.02
CA LEU A 40 -12.00 -12.28 37.32
C LEU A 40 -12.04 -10.97 38.12
N LEU A 41 -11.13 -10.80 39.08
CA LEU A 41 -10.98 -9.56 39.84
C LEU A 41 -10.63 -8.37 38.92
N ALA A 42 -9.68 -8.56 38.00
CA ALA A 42 -9.32 -7.56 37.00
C ALA A 42 -10.49 -7.19 36.07
N ARG A 43 -11.36 -8.16 35.73
CA ARG A 43 -12.60 -7.87 34.99
C ARG A 43 -13.58 -7.06 35.83
N ALA A 44 -13.82 -7.45 37.07
CA ALA A 44 -14.74 -6.74 37.96
C ALA A 44 -14.31 -5.28 38.18
N SER A 45 -12.99 -5.04 38.35
CA SER A 45 -12.45 -3.68 38.48
C SER A 45 -12.54 -2.88 37.19
N ALA A 46 -12.34 -3.52 36.02
CA ALA A 46 -12.49 -2.87 34.71
C ALA A 46 -13.94 -2.50 34.38
N VAL A 47 -14.90 -3.41 34.63
CA VAL A 47 -16.34 -3.16 34.43
C VAL A 47 -16.83 -2.04 35.36
N GLY A 48 -16.34 -2.02 36.60
CA GLY A 48 -16.69 -1.00 37.59
C GLY A 48 -15.90 0.32 37.50
N GLY A 49 -14.87 0.42 36.65
CA GLY A 49 -13.98 1.60 36.59
C GLY A 49 -13.29 1.91 37.92
N HIS A 50 -12.86 0.89 38.65
CA HIS A 50 -12.29 1.05 39.98
C HIS A 50 -10.88 1.66 39.94
N MET A 51 -10.51 2.47 40.94
CA MET A 51 -9.19 3.12 41.01
C MET A 51 -8.01 2.13 40.92
N ASP A 52 -8.13 0.98 41.60
CA ASP A 52 -7.11 -0.08 41.59
C ASP A 52 -7.11 -0.97 40.33
N GLN A 53 -7.84 -0.62 39.27
CA GLN A 53 -7.97 -1.48 38.07
C GLN A 53 -6.62 -1.89 37.48
N GLU A 54 -5.66 -0.97 37.41
CA GLU A 54 -4.33 -1.25 36.87
C GLU A 54 -3.56 -2.24 37.74
N VAL A 55 -3.67 -2.12 39.07
CA VAL A 55 -3.02 -3.03 40.02
C VAL A 55 -3.62 -4.43 39.90
N ASP A 56 -4.94 -4.52 39.84
CA ASP A 56 -5.67 -5.78 39.69
C ASP A 56 -5.32 -6.46 38.36
N LEU A 57 -5.20 -5.68 37.28
CA LEU A 57 -4.77 -6.15 35.96
C LEU A 57 -3.34 -6.69 35.97
N LEU A 58 -2.39 -5.95 36.54
CA LEU A 58 -0.99 -6.35 36.62
C LEU A 58 -0.85 -7.64 37.44
N LYS A 59 -1.59 -7.74 38.55
CA LYS A 59 -1.65 -8.96 39.36
C LYS A 59 -2.18 -10.15 38.55
N ALA A 60 -3.24 -9.97 37.77
CA ALA A 60 -3.73 -11.02 36.88
C ALA A 60 -2.67 -11.44 35.85
N ALA A 61 -1.93 -10.47 35.29
CA ALA A 61 -0.90 -10.71 34.28
C ALA A 61 0.35 -11.41 34.83
N THR A 62 0.70 -11.24 36.12
CA THR A 62 1.83 -11.95 36.74
C THR A 62 1.49 -13.40 37.07
N HIS A 63 0.25 -13.68 37.45
CA HIS A 63 -0.19 -15.03 37.81
C HIS A 63 -0.64 -15.88 36.61
N GLY A 64 -0.88 -15.28 35.44
CA GLY A 64 -1.25 -15.98 34.23
C GLY A 64 -0.06 -16.55 33.46
N THR A 65 -0.16 -17.79 32.97
CA THR A 65 0.80 -18.36 32.02
C THR A 65 0.66 -17.73 30.63
N TYR A 66 -0.57 -17.41 30.23
CA TYR A 66 -0.90 -16.82 28.93
C TYR A 66 -1.67 -15.53 29.13
N ARG A 67 -1.31 -14.49 28.39
CA ARG A 67 -1.99 -13.18 28.43
C ARG A 67 -3.23 -13.11 27.56
N GLN A 68 -3.36 -14.04 26.60
CA GLN A 68 -4.44 -14.05 25.64
C GLN A 68 -5.84 -14.19 26.28
N PRO A 69 -6.08 -15.08 27.26
CA PRO A 69 -7.36 -15.13 27.96
C PRO A 69 -7.73 -13.83 28.67
N LEU A 70 -6.75 -13.13 29.25
CA LEU A 70 -6.94 -11.84 29.92
C LEU A 70 -7.30 -10.75 28.91
N TYR A 71 -6.62 -10.73 27.76
CA TYR A 71 -6.93 -9.83 26.65
C TYR A 71 -8.33 -10.08 26.07
N ASP A 72 -8.68 -11.35 25.85
CA ASP A 72 -9.97 -11.75 25.30
C ASP A 72 -11.12 -11.30 26.22
N LEU A 73 -10.92 -11.48 27.53
CA LEU A 73 -11.88 -11.12 28.57
C LEU A 73 -12.09 -9.61 28.74
N LEU A 74 -11.02 -8.82 28.67
CA LEU A 74 -11.06 -7.39 29.01
C LEU A 74 -11.18 -6.46 27.82
N ILE A 75 -10.52 -6.81 26.71
CA ILE A 75 -10.25 -5.87 25.61
C ILE A 75 -10.95 -6.31 24.33
N ARG A 76 -10.95 -7.61 24.02
CA ARG A 76 -11.46 -8.12 22.74
C ARG A 76 -12.94 -7.82 22.53
N GLU A 77 -13.79 -8.01 23.53
CA GLU A 77 -15.23 -7.68 23.44
C GLU A 77 -15.44 -6.22 23.00
N ARG A 78 -14.72 -5.28 23.64
CA ARG A 78 -14.78 -3.85 23.33
C ARG A 78 -14.30 -3.56 21.91
N LEU A 79 -13.16 -4.12 21.51
CA LEU A 79 -12.60 -3.91 20.17
C LEU A 79 -13.48 -4.48 19.06
N VAL A 80 -14.12 -5.63 19.29
CA VAL A 80 -15.07 -6.21 18.32
C VAL A 80 -16.32 -5.33 18.21
N ALA A 81 -16.83 -4.79 19.32
CA ALA A 81 -17.95 -3.85 19.29
C ALA A 81 -17.59 -2.56 18.55
N GLU A 82 -16.42 -1.98 18.83
CA GLU A 82 -15.89 -0.82 18.11
C GLU A 82 -15.72 -1.10 16.62
N ALA A 83 -15.18 -2.26 16.25
CA ALA A 83 -14.98 -2.66 14.85
C ALA A 83 -16.32 -2.77 14.10
N LYS A 84 -17.35 -3.38 14.70
CA LYS A 84 -18.70 -3.46 14.12
C LYS A 84 -19.33 -2.08 13.93
N ALA A 85 -19.19 -1.19 14.93
CA ALA A 85 -19.70 0.17 14.82
C ALA A 85 -19.00 0.95 13.69
N VAL A 86 -17.70 0.71 13.51
CA VAL A 86 -16.94 1.29 12.40
C VAL A 86 -17.40 0.72 11.06
N GLU A 87 -17.60 -0.59 10.96
CA GLU A 87 -18.07 -1.24 9.73
C GLU A 87 -19.42 -0.68 9.28
N GLN A 88 -20.37 -0.56 10.22
CA GLN A 88 -21.67 0.10 9.99
C GLN A 88 -21.50 1.54 9.50
N TRP A 89 -20.64 2.33 10.17
CA TRP A 89 -20.36 3.70 9.76
C TRP A 89 -19.78 3.80 8.35
N VAL A 90 -18.89 2.86 7.98
CA VAL A 90 -18.27 2.81 6.66
C VAL A 90 -19.29 2.42 5.58
N GLU A 91 -20.20 1.50 5.88
CA GLU A 91 -21.25 1.03 4.97
C GLU A 91 -22.33 2.12 4.74
N GLU A 92 -22.66 2.90 5.77
CA GLU A 92 -23.59 4.03 5.67
C GLU A 92 -23.00 5.27 4.97
N MET A 93 -21.67 5.37 4.87
CA MET A 93 -21.06 6.50 4.16
C MET A 93 -21.44 6.47 2.68
N PRO A 94 -21.96 7.57 2.12
CA PRO A 94 -22.28 7.63 0.71
C PRO A 94 -21.03 7.29 -0.12
N GLU A 95 -21.22 6.45 -1.15
CA GLU A 95 -20.25 6.38 -2.23
C GLU A 95 -20.25 7.73 -2.93
N GLU A 96 -19.19 8.51 -2.69
CA GLU A 96 -18.88 9.65 -3.54
C GLU A 96 -18.58 9.05 -4.93
N ALA A 97 -19.64 8.92 -5.74
CA ALA A 97 -19.53 8.65 -7.16
C ALA A 97 -18.62 9.73 -7.72
N GLU A 98 -17.57 9.31 -8.44
CA GLU A 98 -16.65 10.24 -9.08
C GLU A 98 -17.44 11.13 -10.03
N THR A 99 -17.67 12.38 -9.62
CA THR A 99 -17.91 13.50 -10.55
C THR A 99 -16.58 14.07 -11.06
N VAL A 100 -15.50 13.28 -11.05
CA VAL A 100 -14.13 13.79 -11.26
C VAL A 100 -13.64 13.66 -12.71
N GLU A 101 -14.45 13.11 -13.64
CA GLU A 101 -14.10 13.20 -15.07
C GLU A 101 -14.74 14.39 -15.80
N ALA A 102 -15.65 15.15 -15.18
CA ALA A 102 -16.35 16.25 -15.87
C ALA A 102 -15.82 17.66 -15.56
N GLU A 103 -15.14 17.88 -14.43
CA GLU A 103 -14.81 19.25 -14.00
C GLU A 103 -13.38 19.72 -14.33
N VAL A 104 -12.47 18.81 -14.72
CA VAL A 104 -11.10 19.23 -15.10
C VAL A 104 -11.05 19.77 -16.55
N GLU A 105 -12.04 19.47 -17.40
CA GLU A 105 -12.12 20.07 -18.75
C GLU A 105 -12.70 21.49 -18.77
N ALA A 106 -13.42 21.94 -17.72
CA ALA A 106 -14.13 23.22 -17.77
C ALA A 106 -13.30 24.44 -17.35
N ALA A 107 -12.15 24.24 -16.67
CA ALA A 107 -11.35 25.34 -16.10
C ALA A 107 -9.99 25.58 -16.80
N GLY A 108 -9.69 24.83 -17.85
CA GLY A 108 -8.48 24.94 -18.64
C GLY A 108 -8.80 25.00 -20.13
N ALA A 109 -9.65 25.95 -20.54
CA ALA A 109 -9.77 26.30 -21.95
C ALA A 109 -8.48 27.01 -22.38
N GLU A 110 -7.41 26.25 -22.60
CA GLU A 110 -6.37 26.71 -23.50
C GLU A 110 -7.04 26.95 -24.87
N PRO A 111 -6.84 28.11 -25.50
CA PRO A 111 -7.41 28.37 -26.81
C PRO A 111 -6.81 27.37 -27.80
N GLN A 112 -7.57 26.33 -28.11
CA GLN A 112 -7.17 25.32 -29.07
C GLN A 112 -7.26 25.93 -30.46
N LEU A 113 -6.10 26.33 -30.99
CA LEU A 113 -5.97 26.90 -32.33
C LEU A 113 -6.32 25.84 -33.38
N ASP A 114 -7.28 26.14 -34.24
CA ASP A 114 -7.75 25.27 -35.31
C ASP A 114 -6.71 25.21 -36.45
N PRO A 115 -6.13 24.03 -36.75
CA PRO A 115 -5.15 23.86 -37.82
C PRO A 115 -5.72 24.05 -39.24
N GLU A 116 -7.05 24.07 -39.41
CA GLU A 116 -7.70 24.27 -40.70
C GLU A 116 -7.98 25.75 -41.02
N ALA A 117 -7.97 26.63 -40.00
CA ALA A 117 -8.12 28.06 -40.17
C ALA A 117 -6.78 28.72 -40.56
N PRO A 118 -6.71 29.51 -41.66
CA PRO A 118 -5.45 30.00 -42.21
C PRO A 118 -4.67 30.92 -41.26
N MET A 119 -5.36 31.80 -40.52
CA MET A 119 -4.71 32.71 -39.57
C MET A 119 -4.20 31.99 -38.30
N GLU A 120 -4.94 30.99 -37.83
CA GLU A 120 -4.58 30.23 -36.62
C GLU A 120 -3.44 29.25 -36.91
N ARG A 121 -3.42 28.67 -38.11
CA ARG A 121 -2.28 27.89 -38.62
C ARG A 121 -0.99 28.72 -38.72
N GLU A 122 -1.06 29.95 -39.19
CA GLU A 122 0.11 30.86 -39.23
C GLU A 122 0.60 31.20 -37.82
N ALA A 123 -0.30 31.42 -36.87
CA ALA A 123 0.04 31.63 -35.46
C ALA A 123 0.71 30.39 -34.84
N LEU A 124 0.22 29.18 -35.17
CA LEU A 124 0.79 27.91 -34.70
C LEU A 124 2.21 27.70 -35.26
N ILE A 125 2.41 27.95 -36.55
CA ILE A 125 3.72 27.85 -37.20
C ILE A 125 4.70 28.86 -36.60
N ALA A 126 4.27 30.10 -36.34
CA ALA A 126 5.10 31.12 -35.71
C ALA A 126 5.46 30.76 -34.24
N ALA A 127 4.53 30.17 -33.49
CA ALA A 127 4.77 29.70 -32.12
C ALA A 127 5.78 28.55 -32.10
N ILE A 128 5.64 27.57 -32.99
CA ILE A 128 6.58 26.45 -33.15
C ILE A 128 7.97 26.98 -33.54
N GLY A 129 8.03 27.92 -34.49
CA GLY A 129 9.29 28.56 -34.92
C GLY A 129 10.02 29.24 -33.76
N ARG A 130 9.32 30.00 -32.91
CA ARG A 130 9.90 30.64 -31.72
C ARG A 130 10.41 29.64 -30.68
N THR A 131 9.71 28.52 -30.50
CA THR A 131 10.14 27.47 -29.56
C THR A 131 11.41 26.79 -30.07
N ILE A 132 11.46 26.46 -31.36
CA ILE A 132 12.65 25.87 -31.99
C ILE A 132 13.83 26.85 -31.93
N GLU A 133 13.62 28.14 -32.22
CA GLU A 133 14.69 29.16 -32.10
C GLU A 133 15.23 29.29 -30.67
N ARG A 134 14.39 29.09 -29.65
CA ARG A 134 14.80 29.10 -28.24
C ARG A 134 15.55 27.82 -27.84
N GLU A 135 15.19 26.68 -28.42
CA GLU A 135 15.86 25.39 -28.18
C GLU A 135 17.17 25.24 -28.98
N VAL A 136 17.36 26.04 -30.03
CA VAL A 136 18.52 26.01 -30.93
C VAL A 136 19.47 27.18 -30.66
N GLU A 137 19.45 27.81 -29.47
CA GLU A 137 20.63 28.55 -29.04
C GLU A 137 21.84 27.60 -29.06
N PRO A 138 22.88 27.87 -29.86
CA PRO A 138 24.01 26.97 -29.96
C PRO A 138 24.78 27.05 -28.64
N THR A 139 24.48 26.14 -27.72
CA THR A 139 25.44 25.75 -26.69
C THR A 139 26.66 25.23 -27.44
N ALA A 140 27.64 26.11 -27.64
CA ALA A 140 28.96 25.81 -28.18
C ALA A 140 29.81 25.04 -27.15
N ALA A 141 29.21 24.01 -26.55
CA ALA A 141 29.89 23.04 -25.74
C ALA A 141 29.61 21.68 -26.39
N GLU A 142 30.65 21.11 -26.98
CA GLU A 142 30.67 19.67 -27.26
C GLU A 142 30.21 18.94 -25.99
N PRO A 143 29.38 17.89 -26.08
CA PRO A 143 29.05 17.08 -24.92
C PRO A 143 30.34 16.40 -24.46
N THR A 144 31.07 17.08 -23.58
CA THR A 144 32.11 16.45 -22.80
C THR A 144 31.42 15.36 -22.01
N VAL A 145 31.72 14.11 -22.36
CA VAL A 145 31.31 12.92 -21.60
C VAL A 145 32.09 12.97 -20.28
N GLN A 146 31.67 13.86 -19.39
CA GLN A 146 32.05 13.80 -18.00
C GLN A 146 31.22 12.67 -17.41
N GLU A 147 31.88 11.65 -16.85
CA GLU A 147 31.21 10.61 -16.07
C GLU A 147 30.32 11.31 -15.04
N THR A 148 29.02 11.34 -15.29
CA THR A 148 28.10 12.02 -14.39
C THR A 148 28.05 11.21 -13.10
N HIS A 149 27.85 11.91 -11.98
CA HIS A 149 27.63 11.30 -10.67
C HIS A 149 26.55 10.19 -10.67
N ASP A 150 25.67 10.18 -11.68
CA ASP A 150 24.68 9.13 -11.92
C ASP A 150 25.31 7.79 -12.33
N MET A 151 26.36 7.81 -13.15
CA MET A 151 27.08 6.60 -13.55
C MET A 151 27.82 5.96 -12.37
N GLU A 152 28.37 6.77 -11.48
CA GLU A 152 28.96 6.30 -10.22
C GLU A 152 27.90 5.69 -9.30
N ARG A 153 26.74 6.35 -9.16
CA ARG A 153 25.61 5.84 -8.37
C ARG A 153 25.10 4.51 -8.91
N ILE A 154 25.01 4.36 -10.24
CA ILE A 154 24.60 3.11 -10.89
C ILE A 154 25.65 2.01 -10.67
N ARG A 155 26.95 2.30 -10.84
CA ARG A 155 28.04 1.33 -10.57
C ARG A 155 28.06 0.91 -9.10
N ALA A 156 27.84 1.84 -8.17
CA ALA A 156 27.78 1.58 -6.73
C ALA A 156 26.54 0.76 -6.33
N ALA A 157 25.39 1.02 -6.95
CA ALA A 157 24.18 0.23 -6.75
C ALA A 157 24.35 -1.21 -7.26
N ALA A 158 25.00 -1.38 -8.42
CA ALA A 158 25.30 -2.67 -9.01
C ALA A 158 26.34 -3.50 -8.23
N SER A 159 27.23 -2.85 -7.49
CA SER A 159 28.22 -3.50 -6.60
C SER A 159 27.74 -3.67 -5.15
N SER A 160 26.48 -3.34 -4.86
CA SER A 160 25.95 -3.44 -3.51
C SER A 160 25.76 -4.90 -3.04
N PRO A 161 25.82 -5.17 -1.72
CA PRO A 161 25.50 -6.48 -1.15
C PRO A 161 24.09 -6.95 -1.50
N PHE A 162 23.16 -6.01 -1.71
CA PHE A 162 21.80 -6.30 -2.15
C PHE A 162 21.75 -6.79 -3.59
N ALA A 163 22.54 -6.21 -4.51
CA ALA A 163 22.65 -6.69 -5.89
C ALA A 163 23.24 -8.10 -5.96
N ALA A 164 24.25 -8.40 -5.14
CA ALA A 164 24.81 -9.75 -5.02
C ALA A 164 23.78 -10.75 -4.47
N TRP A 165 23.01 -10.36 -3.45
CA TRP A 165 21.93 -11.17 -2.91
C TRP A 165 20.80 -11.40 -3.93
N LEU A 166 20.44 -10.39 -4.73
CA LEU A 166 19.46 -10.52 -5.80
C LEU A 166 19.91 -11.52 -6.87
N ALA A 167 21.18 -11.44 -7.30
CA ALA A 167 21.75 -12.38 -8.27
C ALA A 167 21.76 -13.83 -7.73
N GLN A 168 22.15 -14.00 -6.45
CA GLN A 168 22.14 -15.31 -5.80
C GLN A 168 20.72 -15.87 -5.66
N ARG A 169 19.74 -15.04 -5.31
CA ARG A 169 18.34 -15.44 -5.17
C ARG A 169 17.73 -15.78 -6.53
N ALA A 170 18.00 -14.99 -7.57
CA ALA A 170 17.55 -15.27 -8.94
C ALA A 170 18.03 -16.63 -9.43
N ALA A 171 19.30 -16.96 -9.19
CA ALA A 171 19.86 -18.28 -9.49
C ALA A 171 19.18 -19.40 -8.67
N ALA A 172 18.91 -19.18 -7.38
CA ALA A 172 18.27 -20.18 -6.52
C ALA A 172 16.80 -20.47 -6.89
N VAL A 173 16.10 -19.49 -7.46
CA VAL A 173 14.68 -19.63 -7.85
C VAL A 173 14.46 -19.91 -9.34
N GLY A 174 15.53 -20.09 -10.12
CA GLY A 174 15.44 -20.28 -11.58
C GLY A 174 14.83 -19.06 -12.31
N PHE A 175 14.80 -17.90 -11.67
CA PHE A 175 14.26 -16.67 -12.24
C PHE A 175 15.24 -16.12 -13.27
N GLY A 176 14.86 -16.17 -14.54
CA GLY A 176 15.73 -15.89 -15.68
C GLY A 176 16.04 -17.13 -16.54
N GLU A 177 15.80 -18.35 -16.06
CA GLU A 177 15.93 -19.58 -16.87
C GLU A 177 14.66 -19.92 -17.67
N ALA A 178 13.48 -19.47 -17.24
CA ALA A 178 12.20 -19.73 -17.91
C ALA A 178 11.97 -18.90 -19.20
N GLY A 179 13.06 -18.52 -19.86
CA GLY A 179 13.12 -17.80 -21.13
C GLY A 179 13.99 -18.52 -22.16
N GLN A 180 14.01 -19.86 -22.18
CA GLN A 180 14.62 -20.66 -23.26
C GLN A 180 13.83 -20.60 -24.60
N GLY A 181 13.29 -19.42 -24.92
CA GLY A 181 12.74 -19.05 -26.23
C GLY A 181 13.48 -17.88 -26.89
N LEU A 182 14.50 -17.31 -26.21
CA LEU A 182 15.52 -16.47 -26.83
C LEU A 182 16.90 -17.09 -26.51
N PRO A 183 17.83 -17.14 -27.48
CA PRO A 183 19.03 -17.96 -27.35
C PRO A 183 20.02 -17.35 -26.35
N ALA A 184 20.06 -17.90 -25.13
CA ALA A 184 21.26 -17.89 -24.30
C ALA A 184 22.11 -19.10 -24.70
N SER A 185 23.12 -18.85 -25.54
CA SER A 185 24.13 -19.84 -25.93
C SER A 185 24.94 -20.28 -24.70
N GLY A 186 25.10 -21.59 -24.56
CA GLY A 186 25.57 -22.25 -23.34
C GLY A 186 27.05 -22.09 -22.98
N SER A 187 27.34 -22.52 -21.76
CA SER A 187 28.68 -22.73 -21.23
C SER A 187 29.33 -23.98 -21.84
N SER A 188 30.59 -23.81 -22.22
CA SER A 188 31.67 -24.81 -22.35
C SER A 188 31.56 -25.87 -23.46
N ALA A 189 31.72 -25.42 -24.71
CA ALA A 189 32.63 -26.04 -25.69
C ALA A 189 32.91 -25.01 -26.80
N GLU A 190 34.15 -24.52 -26.88
CA GLU A 190 34.73 -23.77 -28.01
C GLU A 190 33.92 -22.56 -28.55
N THR A 191 33.93 -21.44 -27.82
CA THR A 191 33.54 -20.15 -28.39
C THR A 191 34.78 -19.41 -28.88
N GLU A 192 35.23 -19.73 -30.09
CA GLU A 192 36.01 -18.74 -30.86
C GLU A 192 35.17 -17.47 -30.97
N GLY A 193 35.80 -16.32 -30.73
CA GLY A 193 35.13 -15.03 -30.63
C GLY A 193 34.23 -14.76 -31.85
N LEU A 194 32.92 -14.70 -31.61
CA LEU A 194 32.04 -13.96 -32.51
C LEU A 194 32.37 -12.48 -32.30
N ASP A 195 33.33 -12.04 -33.12
CA ASP A 195 33.82 -10.67 -33.16
C ASP A 195 32.63 -9.71 -33.21
N ALA A 196 32.56 -8.75 -32.28
CA ALA A 196 31.50 -7.75 -32.27
C ALA A 196 31.42 -7.02 -33.62
N ASN A 197 32.55 -6.91 -34.31
CA ASN A 197 32.64 -6.39 -35.67
C ASN A 197 31.86 -7.25 -36.68
N ALA A 198 31.84 -8.58 -36.56
CA ALA A 198 31.09 -9.46 -37.46
C ALA A 198 29.56 -9.32 -37.29
N LEU A 199 29.09 -9.03 -36.07
CA LEU A 199 27.69 -8.70 -35.79
C LEU A 199 27.31 -7.34 -36.37
N ILE A 200 28.19 -6.35 -36.22
CA ILE A 200 28.02 -5.00 -36.79
C ILE A 200 28.03 -5.07 -38.32
N ASP A 201 28.96 -5.80 -38.93
CA ASP A 201 29.05 -5.98 -40.38
C ASP A 201 27.83 -6.70 -40.93
N ARG A 202 27.31 -7.71 -40.23
CA ARG A 202 26.06 -8.39 -40.59
C ARG A 202 24.87 -7.44 -40.52
N PHE A 203 24.81 -6.57 -39.52
CA PHE A 203 23.74 -5.57 -39.37
C PHE A 203 23.80 -4.51 -40.47
N ILE A 204 25.00 -4.00 -40.78
CA ILE A 204 25.23 -3.05 -41.87
C ILE A 204 24.88 -3.67 -43.22
N ALA A 205 25.26 -4.93 -43.46
CA ALA A 205 24.96 -5.65 -44.70
C ALA A 205 23.46 -5.94 -44.87
N GLN A 206 22.75 -6.24 -43.78
CA GLN A 206 21.33 -6.60 -43.83
C GLN A 206 20.39 -5.38 -43.95
N GLN A 207 20.88 -4.15 -43.67
CA GLN A 207 20.10 -2.89 -43.68
C GLN A 207 18.62 -3.08 -43.30
N PRO A 208 18.33 -3.63 -42.11
CA PRO A 208 16.96 -3.95 -41.74
C PRO A 208 16.14 -2.66 -41.70
N ARG A 209 15.15 -2.56 -42.60
CA ARG A 209 14.20 -1.44 -42.61
C ARG A 209 13.05 -1.77 -41.67
N ILE A 210 12.72 -0.82 -40.80
CA ILE A 210 11.48 -0.89 -40.02
C ILE A 210 10.34 -0.88 -41.04
N GLY A 211 9.57 -1.98 -41.07
CA GLY A 211 8.41 -2.11 -41.95
C GLY A 211 7.35 -1.05 -41.65
N LYS A 212 6.34 -0.93 -42.53
CA LYS A 212 5.20 -0.04 -42.26
C LYS A 212 4.55 -0.44 -40.93
N LEU A 213 4.27 0.53 -40.07
CA LEU A 213 3.61 0.31 -38.79
C LEU A 213 2.31 -0.47 -39.08
N ARG A 214 2.18 -1.67 -38.50
CA ARG A 214 0.97 -2.47 -38.65
C ARG A 214 -0.16 -1.67 -38.02
N GLU A 215 -1.17 -1.31 -38.80
CA GLU A 215 -2.40 -0.73 -38.27
C GLU A 215 -2.97 -1.74 -37.27
N VAL A 216 -2.95 -1.35 -36.00
CA VAL A 216 -3.53 -2.15 -34.92
C VAL A 216 -5.04 -2.01 -35.07
N GLU A 217 -5.71 -3.08 -35.49
CA GLU A 217 -7.17 -3.11 -35.69
C GLU A 217 -7.98 -3.01 -34.39
N ALA A 218 -7.31 -3.10 -33.23
CA ALA A 218 -7.93 -2.86 -31.94
C ALA A 218 -7.90 -1.37 -31.59
N PRO A 219 -8.99 -0.79 -31.08
CA PRO A 219 -9.01 0.58 -30.62
C PRO A 219 -8.02 0.73 -29.47
N VAL A 220 -6.87 1.36 -29.76
CA VAL A 220 -5.82 1.69 -28.78
C VAL A 220 -6.41 2.41 -27.55
N GLU A 221 -7.51 3.14 -27.76
CA GLU A 221 -8.30 3.82 -26.75
C GLU A 221 -8.87 2.88 -25.68
N GLU A 222 -9.33 1.67 -26.04
CA GLU A 222 -9.90 0.73 -25.07
C GLU A 222 -8.81 0.16 -24.15
N TRP A 223 -7.63 -0.16 -24.71
CA TRP A 223 -6.49 -0.62 -23.92
C TRP A 223 -5.92 0.47 -23.03
N ALA A 224 -5.88 1.72 -23.53
CA ALA A 224 -5.49 2.87 -22.73
C ALA A 224 -6.44 3.07 -21.54
N LYS A 225 -7.76 3.02 -21.77
CA LYS A 225 -8.77 3.12 -20.70
C LYS A 225 -8.66 1.96 -19.69
N ALA A 226 -8.47 0.74 -20.17
CA ALA A 226 -8.29 -0.43 -19.30
C ALA A 226 -7.01 -0.34 -18.46
N SER A 227 -5.94 0.28 -18.98
CA SER A 227 -4.69 0.53 -18.25
C SER A 227 -4.82 1.61 -17.18
N VAL A 228 -5.77 2.54 -17.33
CA VAL A 228 -6.03 3.63 -16.37
C VAL A 228 -6.95 3.17 -15.23
N MET A 229 -7.83 2.20 -15.47
CA MET A 229 -8.69 1.65 -14.42
C MET A 229 -7.87 0.95 -13.35
N GLU A 230 -8.03 1.40 -12.10
CA GLU A 230 -7.38 0.78 -10.94
C GLU A 230 -8.10 -0.52 -10.57
N ASP A 231 -7.35 -1.60 -10.38
CA ASP A 231 -7.90 -2.88 -9.90
C ASP A 231 -8.26 -2.75 -8.40
N PRO A 232 -9.55 -2.85 -8.02
CA PRO A 232 -9.98 -2.72 -6.63
C PRO A 232 -9.39 -3.81 -5.71
N THR A 233 -8.92 -4.94 -6.27
CA THR A 233 -8.29 -6.01 -5.48
C THR A 233 -6.86 -5.68 -5.05
N LEU A 234 -6.18 -4.77 -5.75
CA LEU A 234 -4.78 -4.41 -5.51
C LEU A 234 -4.63 -3.15 -4.62
N VAL A 235 -5.56 -2.94 -3.70
CA VAL A 235 -5.51 -1.77 -2.81
C VAL A 235 -4.70 -2.07 -1.55
N THR A 236 -3.70 -1.24 -1.27
CA THR A 236 -2.85 -1.34 -0.07
C THR A 236 -2.87 -0.05 0.77
N GLU A 237 -2.54 -0.15 2.06
CA GLU A 237 -2.47 1.01 2.97
C GLU A 237 -1.46 2.07 2.47
N THR A 238 -0.31 1.63 1.96
CA THR A 238 0.71 2.52 1.40
C THR A 238 0.18 3.27 0.19
N MET A 239 -0.57 2.60 -0.68
CA MET A 239 -1.20 3.22 -1.85
C MET A 239 -2.22 4.30 -1.44
N ALA A 240 -3.11 3.98 -0.48
CA ALA A 240 -4.06 4.94 0.07
C ALA A 240 -3.35 6.18 0.67
N ARG A 241 -2.23 5.97 1.34
CA ARG A 241 -1.40 7.06 1.89
C ARG A 241 -0.77 7.91 0.79
N ILE A 242 -0.25 7.29 -0.26
CA ILE A 242 0.33 8.00 -1.42
C ILE A 242 -0.75 8.84 -2.11
N PHE A 243 -1.95 8.29 -2.35
CA PHE A 243 -3.07 9.06 -2.91
C PHE A 243 -3.42 10.28 -2.06
N ALA A 244 -3.45 10.13 -0.73
CA ALA A 244 -3.68 11.25 0.18
C ALA A 244 -2.57 12.30 0.13
N GLN A 245 -1.30 11.89 -0.03
CA GLN A 245 -0.16 12.80 -0.17
C GLN A 245 -0.17 13.54 -1.51
N GLN A 246 -0.64 12.89 -2.57
CA GLN A 246 -0.81 13.47 -3.90
C GLN A 246 -2.05 14.39 -4.02
N GLY A 247 -2.86 14.51 -2.97
CA GLY A 247 -4.10 15.28 -2.98
C GLY A 247 -5.27 14.59 -3.66
N GLN A 248 -5.13 13.32 -4.07
CA GLN A 248 -6.20 12.51 -4.64
C GLN A 248 -7.10 11.95 -3.52
N ILE A 249 -7.82 12.85 -2.84
CA ILE A 249 -8.58 12.52 -1.62
C ILE A 249 -9.69 11.50 -1.89
N GLY A 250 -10.39 11.59 -3.02
CA GLY A 250 -11.46 10.64 -3.38
C GLY A 250 -10.95 9.20 -3.48
N LYS A 251 -9.84 8.99 -4.20
CA LYS A 251 -9.18 7.67 -4.31
C LYS A 251 -8.65 7.18 -2.97
N ALA A 252 -8.06 8.05 -2.17
CA ALA A 252 -7.61 7.69 -0.82
C ALA A 252 -8.77 7.23 0.07
N ARG A 253 -9.93 7.91 0.00
CA ARG A 253 -11.15 7.52 0.74
C ARG A 253 -11.66 6.16 0.30
N LYS A 254 -11.82 5.93 -1.02
CA LYS A 254 -12.22 4.62 -1.56
C LYS A 254 -11.28 3.51 -1.11
N ALA A 255 -9.97 3.76 -1.19
CA ALA A 255 -8.96 2.80 -0.77
C ALA A 255 -9.06 2.47 0.74
N TYR A 256 -9.17 3.48 1.61
CA TYR A 256 -9.33 3.25 3.05
C TYR A 256 -10.66 2.58 3.42
N ARG A 257 -11.75 2.89 2.71
CA ARG A 257 -13.04 2.20 2.85
C ARG A 257 -12.91 0.72 2.51
N HIS A 258 -12.34 0.41 1.34
CA HIS A 258 -12.13 -0.98 0.92
C HIS A 258 -11.26 -1.75 1.92
N LEU A 259 -10.18 -1.14 2.41
CA LEU A 259 -9.31 -1.75 3.42
C LEU A 259 -10.02 -1.95 4.77
N ALA A 260 -10.92 -1.05 5.17
CA ALA A 260 -11.70 -1.20 6.40
C ALA A 260 -12.62 -2.42 6.36
N LEU A 261 -13.27 -2.67 5.21
CA LEU A 261 -14.14 -3.83 4.99
C LEU A 261 -13.34 -5.13 4.82
N THR A 262 -12.19 -5.06 4.14
CA THR A 262 -11.34 -6.25 3.90
C THR A 262 -10.62 -6.70 5.17
N TYR A 263 -10.21 -5.76 6.03
CA TYR A 263 -9.39 -6.03 7.21
C TYR A 263 -10.06 -5.49 8.49
N PRO A 264 -11.10 -6.17 9.01
CA PRO A 264 -11.89 -5.68 10.14
C PRO A 264 -11.07 -5.50 11.43
N ALA A 265 -9.98 -6.26 11.60
CA ALA A 265 -9.08 -6.12 12.75
C ALA A 265 -8.38 -4.74 12.81
N LYS A 266 -8.27 -4.03 11.67
CA LYS A 266 -7.68 -2.69 11.55
C LYS A 266 -8.73 -1.63 11.18
N SER A 267 -10.02 -1.95 11.20
CA SER A 267 -11.08 -1.05 10.75
C SER A 267 -11.06 0.28 11.51
N THR A 268 -10.83 0.26 12.83
CA THR A 268 -10.72 1.46 13.67
C THR A 268 -9.62 2.41 13.20
N TYR A 269 -8.46 1.87 12.79
CA TYR A 269 -7.37 2.65 12.23
C TYR A 269 -7.77 3.30 10.90
N PHE A 270 -8.36 2.53 9.98
CA PHE A 270 -8.78 3.05 8.67
C PHE A 270 -9.88 4.10 8.79
N ALA A 271 -10.84 3.91 9.71
CA ALA A 271 -11.86 4.90 10.00
C ALA A 271 -11.28 6.20 10.57
N ALA A 272 -10.24 6.12 11.40
CA ALA A 272 -9.52 7.31 11.86
C ALA A 272 -8.82 8.05 10.69
N GLN A 273 -8.27 7.33 9.72
CA GLN A 273 -7.71 7.94 8.51
C GLN A 273 -8.78 8.58 7.63
N LEU A 274 -9.91 7.91 7.42
CA LEU A 274 -11.07 8.47 6.71
C LEU A 274 -11.55 9.78 7.35
N LYS A 275 -11.70 9.80 8.69
CA LYS A 275 -12.08 11.02 9.41
C LYS A 275 -11.07 12.16 9.21
N LYS A 276 -9.77 11.87 9.21
CA LYS A 276 -8.71 12.87 8.94
C LYS A 276 -8.79 13.42 7.52
N LEU A 277 -9.09 12.57 6.54
CA LEU A 277 -9.27 12.99 5.15
C LEU A 277 -10.53 13.82 4.93
N ASN A 278 -11.58 13.61 5.73
CA ASN A 278 -12.79 14.43 5.70
C ASN A 278 -12.59 15.82 6.31
N GLN A 279 -11.68 15.97 7.28
CA GLN A 279 -11.38 17.26 7.93
C GLN A 279 -10.41 18.14 7.13
N ARG A 280 -9.76 17.61 6.10
CA ARG A 280 -8.79 18.33 5.26
C ARG A 280 -9.41 19.00 4.02
N GLN A 281 -10.72 18.84 3.81
CA GLN A 281 -11.51 19.61 2.85
C GLN A 281 -11.85 20.99 3.45
#